data_AF-A0A3A5JWC1-F1
#
_entry.id   AF-A0A3A5JWC1-F1
#
_cell.length_a   1.000
_cell.length_b   1.000
_cell.length_c   1.000
_cell.angle_alpha   90.00
_cell.angle_beta   90.00
_cell.angle_gamma   90.00
#
_symmetry.space_group_name_H-M   'P 1'
#
loop_
_entity.id
_entity.type
_entity.pdbx_description
1 polymer ?
#
loop_
_entity_poly.entity_id
_entity_poly.type
_entity_poly.pdbx_seq_one_letter_code
_entity_poly.pdbx_strand_id
1 'polypeptide(L)'
;MLQTATVDFQGFPATIGRSTRHGRDMGEAALAHSGAVNSNAGKIPGEKLFGVGRCPHCAVANPNLNRLWSDTWRQLGEAHWATFRCNSCAGVTSVKMHFANNNRMQVVASYPDAKTAHEDIPEPARTFLQQAFDTLHAPDAAAVMAGSAVDGMLKKYGLTEGSLYARIDEALKQSLLTEGMATWAHSVRLGSNRPRHADEVRPHVSPDEAKQSVEFAEALGNFLFVLTARIDRGIKAAEEAEKSPPP
;
A
#
# COMPACT_ATOMS: atom_id res chain seq x y z
N MET A 1 -6.95 13.00 10.80
CA MET A 1 -7.78 12.04 11.58
C MET A 1 -7.25 10.65 11.31
N LEU A 2 -6.60 10.04 12.30
CA LEU A 2 -6.05 8.69 12.21
C LEU A 2 -7.19 7.66 12.17
N GLN A 3 -7.20 6.82 11.14
CA GLN A 3 -8.09 5.66 11.07
C GLN A 3 -7.68 4.66 12.16
N THR A 4 -8.52 4.54 13.17
CA THR A 4 -8.44 3.50 14.19
C THR A 4 -9.02 2.22 13.59
N ALA A 5 -8.18 1.19 13.40
CA ALA A 5 -8.66 -0.12 12.99
C ALA A 5 -9.34 -0.82 14.18
N THR A 6 -10.68 -0.82 14.18
CA THR A 6 -11.52 -1.65 15.04
C THR A 6 -12.72 -2.12 14.22
N VAL A 7 -12.94 -3.44 14.13
CA VAL A 7 -14.20 -3.99 13.61
C VAL A 7 -14.60 -5.20 14.45
N ASP A 8 -15.79 -5.13 15.06
CA ASP A 8 -16.79 -6.20 14.98
C ASP A 8 -18.20 -5.61 15.22
N PHE A 9 -19.13 -5.81 14.28
CA PHE A 9 -20.53 -6.23 14.51
C PHE A 9 -21.33 -6.33 13.20
N GLN A 10 -21.78 -7.57 12.96
CA GLN A 10 -22.96 -8.12 12.27
C GLN A 10 -23.89 -7.21 11.44
N GLY A 11 -24.24 -7.74 10.26
CA GLY A 11 -25.00 -7.09 9.19
C GLY A 11 -26.49 -6.79 9.41
N PHE A 12 -27.02 -6.01 8.48
CA PHE A 12 -28.42 -5.63 8.34
C PHE A 12 -29.33 -6.80 7.90
N PRO A 13 -30.59 -6.86 8.34
CA PRO A 13 -31.55 -7.86 7.88
C PRO A 13 -32.39 -7.38 6.69
N ALA A 14 -32.62 -8.27 5.74
CA ALA A 14 -33.78 -8.23 4.85
C ALA A 14 -34.89 -9.13 5.43
N THR A 15 -36.12 -8.63 5.42
CA THR A 15 -37.34 -9.25 5.97
C THR A 15 -37.89 -10.39 5.10
N ILE A 16 -38.40 -11.44 5.75
CA ILE A 16 -39.73 -12.12 5.60
C ILE A 16 -39.62 -13.61 5.96
N GLY A 17 -40.51 -14.10 6.84
CA GLY A 17 -40.85 -15.53 6.94
C GLY A 17 -40.91 -16.11 8.35
N ARG A 18 -42.08 -16.05 8.99
CA ARG A 18 -42.44 -16.77 10.24
C ARG A 18 -42.22 -18.28 10.08
N SER A 19 -41.55 -18.90 11.05
CA SER A 19 -41.85 -20.28 11.49
C SER A 19 -41.36 -20.49 12.92
N THR A 20 -42.31 -20.70 13.82
CA THR A 20 -42.11 -21.10 15.21
C THR A 20 -41.66 -22.55 15.30
N ARG A 21 -40.54 -22.84 15.99
CA ARG A 21 -40.38 -24.08 16.76
C ARG A 21 -39.21 -24.02 17.74
N HIS A 22 -39.57 -24.16 19.00
CA HIS A 22 -38.94 -24.94 20.08
C HIS A 22 -37.45 -24.74 20.35
N GLY A 23 -37.20 -24.25 21.57
CA GLY A 23 -35.89 -24.19 22.19
C GLY A 23 -35.23 -25.56 22.33
N ARG A 24 -33.91 -25.50 22.28
CA ARG A 24 -33.02 -26.48 22.89
C ARG A 24 -31.72 -25.75 23.22
N ASP A 25 -31.38 -25.78 24.50
CA ASP A 25 -30.07 -25.42 25.04
C ASP A 25 -28.95 -26.02 24.19
N MET A 26 -27.97 -25.19 23.81
CA MET A 26 -26.69 -25.63 23.27
C MET A 26 -25.60 -24.69 23.76
N GLY A 27 -24.98 -25.08 24.88
CA GLY A 27 -23.53 -25.14 25.04
C GLY A 27 -22.72 -23.91 24.65
N GLU A 28 -22.45 -23.08 25.66
CA GLU A 28 -21.31 -22.19 25.79
C GLU A 28 -19.99 -22.94 25.47
N ALA A 29 -19.41 -22.69 24.29
CA ALA A 29 -18.05 -23.15 23.96
C ALA A 29 -17.02 -22.12 24.45
N ALA A 30 -16.89 -22.01 25.76
CA ALA A 30 -15.76 -21.37 26.41
C ALA A 30 -14.53 -22.30 26.28
N LEU A 31 -13.67 -22.06 25.30
CA LEU A 31 -12.31 -22.59 25.34
C LEU A 31 -11.45 -21.67 26.20
N ALA A 32 -11.69 -21.73 27.50
CA ALA A 32 -10.78 -21.25 28.51
C ALA A 32 -9.60 -22.24 28.59
N HIS A 33 -8.39 -21.80 28.22
CA HIS A 33 -7.18 -22.48 28.65
C HIS A 33 -6.75 -21.87 29.99
N SER A 34 -7.14 -22.53 31.07
CA SER A 34 -6.61 -22.28 32.42
C SER A 34 -5.22 -22.92 32.53
N GLY A 35 -4.20 -22.23 32.02
CA GLY A 35 -2.84 -22.42 32.49
C GLY A 35 -2.57 -21.37 33.56
N ALA A 36 -2.10 -21.76 34.74
CA ALA A 36 -1.66 -20.83 35.76
C ALA A 36 -0.57 -19.91 35.17
N VAL A 37 -0.95 -18.68 34.83
CA VAL A 37 -0.02 -17.69 34.26
C VAL A 37 0.77 -17.11 35.41
N ASN A 38 2.01 -17.57 35.54
CA ASN A 38 3.01 -16.94 36.40
C ASN A 38 3.07 -15.45 36.03
N SER A 39 2.67 -14.56 36.95
CA SER A 39 2.42 -13.13 36.70
C SER A 39 3.67 -12.30 36.35
N ASN A 40 4.81 -12.96 36.12
CA ASN A 40 6.07 -12.38 35.63
C ASN A 40 6.39 -12.74 34.16
N ALA A 41 5.58 -13.57 33.50
CA ALA A 41 5.73 -13.86 32.08
C ALA A 41 5.13 -12.70 31.27
N GLY A 42 5.98 -11.91 30.62
CA GLY A 42 5.51 -10.80 29.78
C GLY A 42 4.65 -11.27 28.60
N LYS A 43 3.91 -10.35 28.00
CA LYS A 43 3.02 -10.60 26.87
C LYS A 43 3.79 -10.55 25.55
N ILE A 44 3.45 -11.46 24.64
CA ILE A 44 3.96 -11.47 23.27
C ILE A 44 2.77 -11.35 22.30
N PRO A 45 2.98 -10.77 21.10
CA PRO A 45 1.96 -10.77 20.06
C PRO A 45 1.55 -12.19 19.67
N GLY A 46 0.32 -12.33 19.18
CA GLY A 46 -0.17 -13.60 18.65
C GLY A 46 0.66 -14.10 17.45
N GLU A 47 0.46 -15.36 17.07
CA GLU A 47 1.20 -15.97 15.96
C GLU A 47 0.89 -15.33 14.61
N LYS A 48 -0.26 -14.65 14.48
CA LYS A 48 -0.68 -14.02 13.24
C LYS A 48 -0.95 -12.53 13.44
N LEU A 49 -0.59 -11.76 12.43
CA LEU A 49 -0.95 -10.36 12.32
C LEU A 49 -2.17 -10.21 11.41
N PHE A 50 -3.21 -9.54 11.92
CA PHE A 50 -4.46 -9.26 11.22
C PHE A 50 -4.64 -7.75 11.07
N GLY A 51 -5.55 -7.33 10.18
CA GLY A 51 -5.98 -5.93 10.07
C GLY A 51 -5.00 -4.98 9.38
N VAL A 52 -3.99 -5.49 8.68
CA VAL A 52 -2.98 -4.68 7.98
C VAL A 52 -3.40 -4.23 6.56
N GLY A 53 -4.65 -4.46 6.15
CA GLY A 53 -5.16 -4.07 4.83
C GLY A 53 -4.56 -4.87 3.67
N ARG A 54 -3.29 -4.61 3.33
CA ARG A 54 -2.54 -5.28 2.26
C ARG A 54 -1.11 -5.64 2.70
N CYS A 55 -0.52 -6.65 2.07
CA CYS A 55 0.91 -6.91 2.26
C CYS A 55 1.75 -5.77 1.66
N PRO A 56 2.71 -5.20 2.39
CA PRO A 56 3.55 -4.11 1.88
C PRO A 56 4.54 -4.56 0.78
N HIS A 57 4.70 -5.87 0.58
CA HIS A 57 5.62 -6.45 -0.41
C HIS A 57 4.92 -6.87 -1.71
N CYS A 58 3.81 -7.60 -1.62
CA CYS A 58 3.10 -8.13 -2.80
C CYS A 58 1.69 -7.59 -3.00
N ALA A 59 1.23 -6.68 -2.14
CA ALA A 59 -0.10 -6.06 -2.21
C ALA A 59 -1.31 -7.00 -2.09
N VAL A 60 -1.13 -8.28 -1.74
CA VAL A 60 -2.26 -9.19 -1.46
C VAL A 60 -3.10 -8.62 -0.32
N ALA A 61 -4.42 -8.57 -0.52
CA ALA A 61 -5.36 -8.07 0.48
C ALA A 61 -5.49 -9.07 1.65
N ASN A 62 -5.65 -8.55 2.87
CA ASN A 62 -5.74 -9.32 4.11
C ASN A 62 -4.70 -10.44 4.19
N PRO A 63 -3.40 -10.11 4.12
CA PRO A 63 -2.34 -11.10 4.01
C PRO A 63 -2.29 -12.02 5.24
N ASN A 64 -1.98 -13.29 5.00
CA ASN A 64 -1.65 -14.23 6.07
C ASN A 64 -0.19 -13.98 6.51
N LEU A 65 -0.04 -13.21 7.58
CA LEU A 65 1.24 -12.80 8.15
C LEU A 65 1.55 -13.59 9.43
N ASN A 66 2.56 -14.45 9.38
CA ASN A 66 3.00 -15.28 10.50
C ASN A 66 4.16 -14.62 11.26
N ARG A 67 4.08 -14.56 12.58
CA ARG A 67 5.13 -14.01 13.45
C ARG A 67 6.39 -14.84 13.34
N LEU A 68 7.52 -14.19 13.05
CA LEU A 68 8.85 -14.80 13.07
C LEU A 68 9.57 -14.52 14.40
N TRP A 69 9.43 -13.30 14.90
CA TRP A 69 10.08 -12.86 16.12
C TRP A 69 9.25 -11.76 16.79
N SER A 70 9.40 -11.61 18.10
CA SER A 70 8.85 -10.47 18.83
C SER A 70 9.62 -10.21 20.12
N ASP A 71 9.63 -8.95 20.52
CA ASP A 71 9.92 -8.56 21.89
C ASP A 71 8.87 -9.12 22.87
N THR A 72 9.11 -8.87 24.16
CA THR A 72 8.20 -9.21 25.26
C THR A 72 7.78 -7.94 25.99
N TRP A 73 6.49 -7.65 25.99
CA TRP A 73 5.89 -6.50 26.67
C TRP A 73 5.62 -6.85 28.13
N ARG A 74 6.03 -6.00 29.04
CA ARG A 74 5.85 -6.22 30.49
C ARG A 74 4.82 -5.27 31.09
N GLN A 75 4.66 -4.08 30.51
CA GLN A 75 3.78 -3.03 31.02
C GLN A 75 2.86 -2.48 29.93
N LEU A 76 1.63 -2.13 30.33
CA LEU A 76 0.73 -1.34 29.48
C LEU A 76 1.40 -0.01 29.12
N GLY A 77 1.23 0.46 27.89
CA GLY A 77 1.92 1.66 27.43
C GLY A 77 3.22 1.38 26.67
N GLU A 78 3.84 0.20 26.87
CA GLU A 78 5.10 -0.12 26.20
C GLU A 78 4.91 -0.28 24.69
N ALA A 79 5.90 0.22 23.95
CA ALA A 79 5.99 0.07 22.51
C ALA A 79 7.27 -0.67 22.13
N HIS A 80 7.14 -1.91 21.67
CA HIS A 80 8.26 -2.73 21.21
C HIS A 80 8.02 -3.25 19.79
N TRP A 81 8.88 -4.16 19.32
CA TRP A 81 8.89 -4.62 17.95
C TRP A 81 8.50 -6.09 17.82
N ALA A 82 7.94 -6.40 16.66
CA ALA A 82 7.74 -7.77 16.20
C ALA A 82 7.94 -7.83 14.69
N THR A 83 8.30 -9.00 14.18
CA THR A 83 8.46 -9.24 12.75
C THR A 83 7.50 -10.33 12.30
N PHE A 84 6.93 -10.13 11.12
CA PHE A 84 5.97 -11.03 10.51
C PHE A 84 6.35 -11.32 9.06
N ARG A 85 6.15 -12.55 8.63
CA ARG A 85 6.39 -13.03 7.26
C ARG A 85 5.07 -13.29 6.55
N CYS A 86 4.96 -12.78 5.33
CA CYS A 86 3.84 -13.10 4.45
C CYS A 86 3.97 -14.51 3.88
N ASN A 87 2.91 -15.32 3.97
CA ASN A 87 2.92 -16.66 3.38
C ASN A 87 2.82 -16.65 1.85
N SER A 88 2.32 -15.56 1.24
CA SER A 88 2.17 -15.48 -0.22
C SER A 88 3.47 -15.11 -0.93
N CYS A 89 4.25 -14.17 -0.40
CA CYS A 89 5.46 -13.67 -1.05
C CYS A 89 6.75 -13.86 -0.24
N ALA A 90 6.66 -14.46 0.95
CA ALA A 90 7.78 -14.61 1.90
C ALA A 90 8.41 -13.30 2.41
N GLY A 91 7.90 -12.13 2.00
CA GLY A 91 8.36 -10.83 2.46
C GLY A 91 8.18 -10.65 3.97
N VAL A 92 9.17 -10.06 4.62
CA VAL A 92 9.19 -9.81 6.07
C VAL A 92 8.87 -8.35 6.34
N THR A 93 7.98 -8.09 7.29
CA THR A 93 7.58 -6.76 7.73
C THR A 93 7.83 -6.64 9.22
N SER A 94 8.51 -5.58 9.62
CA SER A 94 8.68 -5.20 11.03
C SER A 94 7.52 -4.30 11.43
N VAL A 95 6.90 -4.58 12.56
CA VAL A 95 5.83 -3.75 13.12
C VAL A 95 6.21 -3.28 14.51
N LYS A 96 5.95 -2.00 14.76
CA LYS A 96 5.98 -1.43 16.10
C LYS A 96 4.60 -1.62 16.70
N MET A 97 4.51 -2.26 17.86
CA MET A 97 3.23 -2.52 18.52
C MET A 97 3.20 -1.90 19.92
N HIS A 98 2.05 -1.35 20.27
CA HIS A 98 1.77 -0.79 21.58
C HIS A 98 0.85 -1.73 22.37
N PHE A 99 1.20 -2.00 23.64
CA PHE A 99 0.36 -2.80 24.52
C PHE A 99 -0.75 -1.95 25.14
N ALA A 100 -1.95 -2.05 24.59
CA ALA A 100 -3.09 -1.21 24.92
C ALA A 100 -3.89 -1.71 26.13
N ASN A 101 -4.62 -0.80 26.78
CA ASN A 101 -5.38 -1.02 28.01
C ASN A 101 -6.47 -2.12 27.91
N ASN A 102 -6.89 -2.48 26.69
CA ASN A 102 -7.79 -3.61 26.44
C ASN A 102 -7.06 -4.96 26.38
N ASN A 103 -5.81 -5.02 26.87
CA ASN A 103 -4.94 -6.19 26.86
C ASN A 103 -4.67 -6.72 25.43
N ARG A 104 -4.66 -5.82 24.43
CA ARG A 104 -4.35 -6.14 23.03
C ARG A 104 -3.09 -5.42 22.56
N MET A 105 -2.34 -6.09 21.68
CA MET A 105 -1.25 -5.45 20.94
C MET A 105 -1.84 -4.73 19.72
N GLN A 106 -1.60 -3.42 19.62
CA GLN A 106 -2.04 -2.60 18.50
C GLN A 106 -0.85 -2.20 17.64
N VAL A 107 -0.96 -2.35 16.32
CA VAL A 107 0.07 -1.87 15.40
C VAL A 107 0.07 -0.36 15.39
N VAL A 108 1.23 0.23 15.65
CA VAL A 108 1.47 1.68 15.60
C VAL A 108 2.09 2.09 14.27
N ALA A 109 2.99 1.26 13.76
CA ALA A 109 3.67 1.48 12.49
C ALA A 109 4.13 0.15 11.88
N SER A 110 4.25 0.10 10.56
CA SER A 110 4.76 -1.05 9.82
C SER A 110 5.89 -0.61 8.86
N TYR A 111 6.88 -1.48 8.69
CA TYR A 111 8.08 -1.21 7.89
C TYR A 111 8.48 -2.46 7.07
N PRO A 112 8.47 -2.38 5.73
CA PRO A 112 7.85 -1.30 4.94
C PRO A 112 6.34 -1.22 5.20
N ASP A 113 5.75 -0.04 4.96
CA ASP A 113 4.29 0.13 4.97
C ASP A 113 3.69 -0.12 3.58
N ALA A 114 2.37 -0.32 3.52
CA ALA A 114 1.67 -0.47 2.26
C ALA A 114 1.83 0.80 1.41
N LYS A 115 2.22 0.64 0.14
CA LYS A 115 2.43 1.77 -0.77
C LYS A 115 1.12 2.52 -1.00
N THR A 116 1.23 3.85 -0.92
CA THR A 116 0.12 4.78 -1.19
C THR A 116 0.59 5.86 -2.15
N ALA A 117 -0.21 6.15 -3.19
CA ALA A 117 0.10 7.18 -4.16
C ALA A 117 0.00 8.58 -3.53
N HIS A 118 1.09 9.34 -3.65
CA HIS A 118 1.23 10.66 -3.04
C HIS A 118 0.12 11.63 -3.52
N GLU A 119 -0.39 12.46 -2.61
CA GLU A 119 -1.51 13.37 -2.88
C GLU A 119 -1.19 14.50 -3.87
N ASP A 120 0.07 14.94 -3.91
CA ASP A 120 0.55 15.92 -4.90
C ASP A 120 0.47 15.40 -6.36
N ILE A 121 0.33 14.09 -6.57
CA ILE A 121 0.11 13.54 -7.92
C ILE A 121 -1.35 13.84 -8.33
N PRO A 122 -1.59 14.46 -9.50
CA PRO A 122 -2.93 14.87 -9.90
C PRO A 122 -3.79 13.70 -10.40
N GLU A 123 -5.11 13.83 -10.26
CA GLU A 123 -6.08 12.90 -10.87
C GLU A 123 -6.18 13.08 -12.40
N PRO A 124 -6.39 12.02 -13.18
CA PRO A 124 -6.64 10.62 -12.75
C PRO A 124 -5.35 9.79 -12.55
N ALA A 125 -4.17 10.37 -12.76
CA ALA A 125 -2.91 9.64 -12.73
C ALA A 125 -2.62 9.00 -11.37
N ARG A 126 -2.97 9.70 -10.29
CA ARG A 126 -2.85 9.20 -8.92
C ARG A 126 -3.69 7.95 -8.69
N THR A 127 -4.95 7.95 -9.12
CA THR A 127 -5.81 6.76 -9.04
C THR A 127 -5.20 5.57 -9.78
N PHE A 128 -4.67 5.77 -11.00
CA PHE A 128 -4.00 4.69 -11.73
C PHE A 128 -2.74 4.19 -11.02
N LEU A 129 -1.94 5.08 -10.43
CA LEU A 129 -0.76 4.67 -9.66
C LEU A 129 -1.17 3.86 -8.40
N GLN A 130 -2.21 4.28 -7.69
CA GLN A 130 -2.72 3.52 -6.55
C GLN A 130 -3.22 2.15 -6.99
N GLN A 131 -3.95 2.06 -8.11
CA GLN A 131 -4.37 0.78 -8.67
C GLN A 131 -3.18 -0.10 -9.02
N ALA A 132 -2.10 0.48 -9.57
CA ALA A 132 -0.88 -0.25 -9.89
C ALA A 132 -0.20 -0.84 -8.64
N PHE A 133 -0.18 -0.11 -7.51
CA PHE A 133 0.26 -0.64 -6.22
C PHE A 133 -0.64 -1.78 -5.74
N ASP A 134 -1.95 -1.56 -5.74
CA ASP A 134 -2.95 -2.49 -5.22
C ASP A 134 -2.99 -3.81 -6.01
N THR A 135 -2.72 -3.77 -7.30
CA THR A 135 -2.73 -4.93 -8.20
C THR A 135 -1.36 -5.56 -8.39
N LEU A 136 -0.34 -5.23 -7.60
CA LEU A 136 1.01 -5.80 -7.77
C LEU A 136 1.07 -7.32 -7.69
N HIS A 137 0.10 -7.95 -7.00
CA HIS A 137 -0.10 -9.41 -6.98
C HIS A 137 -0.55 -10.00 -8.34
N ALA A 138 -0.98 -9.17 -9.29
CA ALA A 138 -1.43 -9.52 -10.64
C ALA A 138 -0.60 -8.75 -11.68
N PRO A 139 0.52 -9.33 -12.19
CA PRO A 139 1.53 -8.61 -12.96
C PRO A 139 1.01 -7.85 -14.19
N ASP A 140 0.16 -8.48 -15.00
CA ASP A 140 -0.41 -7.86 -16.21
C ASP A 140 -1.25 -6.63 -15.86
N ALA A 141 -2.09 -6.73 -14.84
CA ALA A 141 -2.92 -5.62 -14.37
C ALA A 141 -2.06 -4.47 -13.82
N ALA A 142 -1.05 -4.78 -12.99
CA ALA A 142 -0.13 -3.79 -12.45
C ALA A 142 0.62 -3.03 -13.55
N ALA A 143 1.12 -3.73 -14.57
CA ALA A 143 1.81 -3.11 -15.70
C ALA A 143 0.87 -2.22 -16.52
N VAL A 144 -0.37 -2.66 -16.75
CA VAL A 144 -1.40 -1.86 -17.42
C VAL A 144 -1.69 -0.58 -16.63
N MET A 145 -1.85 -0.67 -15.30
CA MET A 145 -2.14 0.50 -14.47
C MET A 145 -0.94 1.45 -14.36
N ALA A 146 0.28 0.92 -14.29
CA ALA A 146 1.51 1.72 -14.34
C ALA A 146 1.61 2.52 -15.65
N GLY A 147 1.35 1.89 -16.80
CA GLY A 147 1.32 2.58 -18.09
C GLY A 147 0.24 3.67 -18.17
N SER A 148 -0.94 3.42 -17.61
CA SER A 148 -2.01 4.43 -17.52
C SER A 148 -1.65 5.58 -16.59
N ALA A 149 -0.94 5.32 -15.49
CA ALA A 149 -0.44 6.36 -14.59
C ALA A 149 0.56 7.27 -15.29
N VAL A 150 1.57 6.71 -15.99
CA VAL A 150 2.54 7.47 -16.78
C VAL A 150 1.85 8.32 -17.84
N ASP A 151 0.89 7.75 -18.58
CA ASP A 151 0.13 8.50 -19.59
C ASP A 151 -0.66 9.66 -18.97
N GLY A 152 -1.34 9.41 -17.84
CA GLY A 152 -2.07 10.41 -17.09
C GLY A 152 -1.18 11.55 -16.59
N MET A 153 0.05 11.24 -16.15
CA MET A 153 1.04 12.23 -15.71
C MET A 153 1.49 13.13 -16.86
N LEU A 154 1.86 12.54 -18.01
CA LEU A 154 2.30 13.33 -19.18
C LEU A 154 1.20 14.24 -19.71
N LYS A 155 -0.06 13.79 -19.70
CA LYS A 155 -1.22 14.60 -20.10
C LYS A 155 -1.40 15.87 -19.26
N LYS A 156 -0.93 15.88 -18.01
CA LYS A 156 -0.98 17.07 -17.14
C LYS A 156 -0.01 18.17 -17.56
N TYR A 157 1.02 17.81 -18.33
CA TYR A 157 1.92 18.74 -18.98
C TYR A 157 1.48 19.09 -20.41
N GLY A 158 0.22 18.85 -20.77
CA GLY A 158 -0.34 19.19 -22.08
C GLY A 158 -0.05 18.17 -23.18
N LEU A 159 0.67 17.09 -22.88
CA LEU A 159 1.02 16.03 -23.83
C LEU A 159 -0.17 15.09 -24.04
N THR A 160 -1.14 15.51 -24.85
CA THR A 160 -2.42 14.80 -25.02
C THR A 160 -2.52 14.05 -26.35
N GLU A 161 -1.82 14.53 -27.37
CA GLU A 161 -1.87 13.99 -28.73
C GLU A 161 -1.04 12.72 -28.92
N GLY A 162 -1.44 11.93 -29.92
CA GLY A 162 -0.69 10.74 -30.36
C GLY A 162 -0.72 9.55 -29.41
N SER A 163 0.20 8.62 -29.63
CA SER A 163 0.40 7.44 -28.78
C SER A 163 1.24 7.78 -27.54
N LEU A 164 1.21 6.91 -26.52
CA LEU A 164 2.09 7.07 -25.35
C LEU A 164 3.58 7.12 -25.76
N TYR A 165 3.96 6.39 -26.81
CA TYR A 165 5.31 6.47 -27.39
C TYR A 165 5.63 7.91 -27.84
N ALA A 166 4.76 8.52 -28.63
CA ALA A 166 4.95 9.89 -29.12
C ALA A 166 4.99 10.92 -27.98
N ARG A 167 4.19 10.73 -26.94
CA ARG A 167 4.20 11.61 -25.75
C ARG A 167 5.51 11.50 -24.96
N ILE A 168 6.10 10.31 -24.83
CA ILE A 168 7.38 10.14 -24.15
C ILE A 168 8.49 10.88 -24.92
N ASP A 169 8.52 10.75 -26.25
CA ASP A 169 9.51 11.43 -27.08
C ASP A 169 9.33 12.96 -27.04
N GLU A 170 8.09 13.44 -27.01
CA GLU A 170 7.81 14.86 -26.86
C GLU A 170 8.20 15.39 -25.48
N ALA A 171 7.94 14.62 -24.41
CA ALA A 171 8.38 14.97 -23.07
C ALA A 171 9.91 15.10 -22.96
N LEU A 172 10.65 14.24 -23.67
CA LEU A 172 12.11 14.36 -23.78
C LEU A 172 12.53 15.63 -24.53
N LYS A 173 11.90 15.94 -25.66
CA LYS A 173 12.18 17.17 -26.44
C LYS A 173 11.92 18.44 -25.63
N GLN A 174 10.88 18.43 -24.80
CA GLN A 174 10.54 19.55 -23.91
C GLN A 174 11.40 19.59 -22.64
N SER A 175 12.40 18.71 -22.51
CA SER A 175 13.26 18.56 -21.32
C SER A 175 12.47 18.28 -20.03
N LEU A 176 11.24 17.76 -20.16
CA LEU A 176 10.43 17.30 -19.04
C LEU A 176 10.96 15.96 -18.50
N LEU A 177 11.50 15.12 -19.41
CA LEU A 177 12.20 13.89 -19.09
C LEU A 177 13.67 14.00 -19.47
N THR A 178 14.52 13.34 -18.68
CA THR A 178 15.89 13.04 -19.10
C THR A 178 15.90 11.83 -20.05
N GLU A 179 17.00 11.64 -20.80
CA GLU A 179 17.16 10.51 -21.72
C GLU A 179 16.96 9.14 -21.02
N GLY A 180 17.53 8.98 -19.82
CA GLY A 180 17.36 7.76 -19.03
C GLY A 180 15.91 7.52 -18.62
N MET A 181 15.17 8.57 -18.26
CA MET A 181 13.75 8.48 -17.91
C MET A 181 12.89 8.13 -19.12
N ALA A 182 13.16 8.72 -20.29
CA ALA A 182 12.45 8.39 -21.53
C ALA A 182 12.70 6.93 -21.95
N THR A 183 13.94 6.45 -21.83
CA THR A 183 14.31 5.05 -22.12
C THR A 183 13.56 4.07 -21.21
N TRP A 184 13.47 4.38 -19.92
CA TRP A 184 12.72 3.55 -18.97
C TRP A 184 11.20 3.63 -19.24
N ALA A 185 10.67 4.81 -19.56
CA ALA A 185 9.26 4.99 -19.93
C ALA A 185 8.86 4.14 -21.15
N HIS A 186 9.73 4.04 -22.17
CA HIS A 186 9.50 3.18 -23.33
C HIS A 186 9.42 1.70 -22.95
N SER A 187 10.25 1.26 -22.00
CA SER A 187 10.19 -0.11 -21.46
C SER A 187 8.88 -0.38 -20.72
N VAL A 188 8.41 0.57 -19.90
CA VAL A 188 7.12 0.46 -19.19
C VAL A 188 5.95 0.45 -20.16
N ARG A 189 5.97 1.30 -21.19
CA ARG A 189 4.97 1.31 -22.26
C ARG A 189 4.88 -0.06 -22.92
N LEU A 190 6.01 -0.65 -23.32
CA LEU A 190 6.05 -2.00 -23.89
C LEU A 190 5.44 -3.03 -22.94
N GLY A 191 5.83 -2.99 -21.66
CA GLY A 191 5.27 -3.84 -20.60
C GLY A 191 3.75 -3.75 -20.50
N SER A 192 3.21 -2.53 -20.47
CA SER A 192 1.77 -2.27 -20.37
C SER A 192 0.96 -2.67 -21.61
N ASN A 193 1.58 -2.66 -22.78
CA ASN A 193 0.92 -2.92 -24.06
C ASN A 193 0.83 -4.41 -24.39
N ARG A 194 1.80 -5.25 -23.96
CA ARG A 194 1.79 -6.70 -24.25
C ARG A 194 0.49 -7.39 -23.80
N PRO A 195 0.00 -7.20 -22.56
CA PRO A 195 -1.27 -7.82 -22.15
C PRO A 195 -2.48 -7.22 -22.86
N ARG A 196 -2.45 -5.91 -23.20
CA ARG A 196 -3.55 -5.21 -23.87
C ARG A 196 -3.75 -5.66 -25.31
N HIS A 197 -2.65 -5.98 -25.99
CA HIS A 197 -2.66 -6.37 -27.39
C HIS A 197 -2.49 -7.88 -27.61
N ALA A 198 -2.50 -8.68 -26.54
CA ALA A 198 -2.33 -10.13 -26.61
C ALA A 198 -1.13 -10.53 -27.48
N ASP A 199 0.05 -10.00 -27.15
CA ASP A 199 1.29 -10.25 -27.91
C ASP A 199 1.51 -11.76 -28.13
N GLU A 200 1.81 -12.17 -29.37
CA GLU A 200 1.88 -13.58 -29.76
C GLU A 200 3.03 -14.34 -29.10
N VAL A 201 4.10 -13.64 -28.69
CA VAL A 201 5.36 -14.26 -28.23
C VAL A 201 5.50 -14.14 -26.71
N ARG A 202 5.19 -12.97 -26.14
CA ARG A 202 5.29 -12.67 -24.70
C ARG A 202 4.05 -11.90 -24.23
N PRO A 203 2.86 -12.53 -24.19
CA PRO A 203 1.60 -11.87 -23.81
C PRO A 203 1.57 -11.39 -22.36
N HIS A 204 2.28 -12.09 -21.48
CA HIS A 204 2.27 -11.85 -20.03
C HIS A 204 3.52 -11.10 -19.55
N VAL A 205 3.32 -10.26 -18.55
CA VAL A 205 4.34 -9.54 -17.80
C VAL A 205 4.78 -10.39 -16.62
N SER A 206 6.09 -10.50 -16.40
CA SER A 206 6.59 -11.21 -15.20
C SER A 206 6.36 -10.37 -13.93
N PRO A 207 6.36 -10.98 -12.73
CA PRO A 207 6.27 -10.23 -11.47
C PRO A 207 7.36 -9.15 -11.32
N ASP A 208 8.58 -9.43 -11.77
CA ASP A 208 9.69 -8.46 -11.71
C ASP A 208 9.51 -7.32 -12.72
N GLU A 209 9.06 -7.61 -13.93
CA GLU A 209 8.76 -6.58 -14.94
C GLU A 209 7.60 -5.68 -14.48
N ALA A 210 6.59 -6.26 -13.83
CA ALA A 210 5.48 -5.50 -13.25
C ALA A 210 5.98 -4.60 -12.11
N LYS A 211 6.82 -5.12 -11.20
CA LYS A 211 7.42 -4.33 -10.12
C LYS A 211 8.24 -3.16 -10.66
N GLN A 212 9.07 -3.38 -11.68
CA GLN A 212 9.85 -2.33 -12.34
C GLN A 212 8.95 -1.28 -13.00
N SER A 213 7.83 -1.71 -13.61
CA SER A 213 6.87 -0.80 -14.24
C SER A 213 6.19 0.11 -13.20
N VAL A 214 5.76 -0.47 -12.08
CA VAL A 214 5.14 0.28 -10.97
C VAL A 214 6.16 1.21 -10.30
N GLU A 215 7.38 0.75 -10.07
CA GLU A 215 8.47 1.54 -9.51
C GLU A 215 8.81 2.75 -10.37
N PHE A 216 8.86 2.57 -11.69
CA PHE A 216 9.04 3.69 -12.62
C PHE A 216 7.89 4.70 -12.52
N ALA A 217 6.64 4.24 -12.56
CA ALA A 217 5.49 5.13 -12.48
C ALA A 217 5.47 5.95 -11.18
N GLU A 218 5.84 5.33 -10.06
CA GLU A 218 6.04 6.00 -8.77
C GLU A 218 7.18 7.01 -8.83
N ALA A 219 8.35 6.63 -9.35
CA ALA A 219 9.51 7.51 -9.47
C ALA A 219 9.22 8.73 -10.35
N LEU A 220 8.52 8.52 -11.47
CA LEU A 220 8.09 9.57 -12.37
C LEU A 220 7.11 10.54 -11.70
N GLY A 221 6.10 10.02 -10.98
CA GLY A 221 5.16 10.84 -10.23
C GLY A 221 5.84 11.65 -9.13
N ASN A 222 6.81 11.03 -8.44
CA ASN A 222 7.63 11.70 -7.43
C ASN A 222 8.48 12.83 -8.04
N PHE A 223 9.09 12.59 -9.20
CA PHE A 223 9.90 13.60 -9.86
C PHE A 223 9.07 14.77 -10.39
N LEU A 224 8.01 14.48 -11.16
CA LEU A 224 7.23 15.50 -11.83
C LEU A 224 6.40 16.35 -10.85
N PHE A 225 5.78 15.71 -9.85
CA PHE A 225 4.79 16.38 -9.01
C PHE A 225 5.24 16.56 -7.58
N VAL A 226 5.67 15.47 -6.91
CA VAL A 226 5.95 15.52 -5.47
C VAL A 226 7.17 16.39 -5.16
N LEU A 227 8.26 16.22 -5.92
CA LEU A 227 9.47 17.01 -5.74
C LEU A 227 9.20 18.48 -6.06
N THR A 228 8.53 18.77 -7.16
CA THR A 228 8.11 20.13 -7.55
C THR A 228 7.30 20.80 -6.44
N ALA A 229 6.25 20.13 -5.94
CA ALA A 229 5.41 20.66 -4.87
C ALA A 229 6.19 20.86 -3.55
N ARG A 230 7.16 19.97 -3.24
CA ARG A 230 8.05 20.14 -2.09
C ARG A 230 8.99 21.34 -2.24
N ILE A 231 9.52 21.58 -3.43
CA ILE A 231 10.36 22.75 -3.73
C ILE A 231 9.54 24.03 -3.54
N ASP A 232 8.34 24.11 -4.12
CA ASP A 232 7.47 25.29 -4.01
C ASP A 232 7.12 25.59 -2.54
N ARG A 233 6.74 24.57 -1.77
CA ARG A 233 6.50 24.70 -0.33
C ARG A 233 7.75 25.16 0.42
N GLY A 234 8.93 24.65 0.05
CA GLY A 234 10.21 25.01 0.67
C GLY A 234 10.62 26.47 0.40
N ILE A 235 10.47 26.94 -0.83
CA ILE A 235 10.73 28.34 -1.21
C ILE A 235 9.81 29.27 -0.41
N LYS A 236 8.50 28.97 -0.40
CA LYS A 236 7.52 29.77 0.35
C LYS A 236 7.82 29.83 1.84
N ALA A 237 8.17 28.71 2.46
CA ALA A 237 8.52 28.67 3.88
C ALA A 237 9.78 29.49 4.20
N ALA A 238 10.78 29.50 3.30
CA ALA A 238 11.98 30.32 3.46
C ALA A 238 11.67 31.83 3.38
N GLU A 239 10.83 32.24 2.42
CA GLU A 239 10.39 33.63 2.29
C GLU A 239 9.57 34.12 3.50
N GLU A 240 8.74 33.25 4.08
CA GLU A 240 7.96 33.56 5.29
C GLU A 240 8.84 33.70 6.53
N ALA A 241 9.89 32.87 6.63
CA ALA A 241 10.86 32.95 7.72
C ALA A 241 11.66 34.26 7.70
N GLU A 242 12.03 34.77 6.52
CA GLU A 242 12.73 36.05 6.36
C GLU A 242 11.86 37.25 6.77
N LYS A 243 10.55 37.18 6.54
CA LYS A 243 9.58 38.24 6.87
C LYS A 243 9.16 38.27 8.34
N SER A 244 9.42 37.19 9.08
CA SER A 244 9.03 37.08 10.49
C SER A 244 10.13 37.67 11.38
N PRO A 245 9.81 38.55 12.35
CA PRO A 245 10.81 39.06 13.29
C PRO A 245 11.46 37.91 14.05
N PRO A 246 12.74 38.02 14.44
CA PRO A 246 13.38 37.01 15.28
C PRO A 246 12.60 36.84 16.60
N PRO A 247 12.57 35.62 17.16
CA PRO A 247 11.91 35.34 18.43
C PRO A 247 12.53 36.10 19.61
#